data_AF-A0A5A7ZGN4-F1
#
_entry.id   AF-A0A5A7ZGN4-F1
#
_cell.length_a   1.000
_cell.length_b   1.000
_cell.length_c   1.000
_cell.angle_alpha   90.00
_cell.angle_beta   90.00
_cell.angle_gamma   90.00
#
_symmetry.space_group_name_H-M   'P 1'
#
loop_
_entity.id
_entity.type
_entity.pdbx_description
1 polymer ?
#
loop_
_entity_poly.entity_id
_entity_poly.type
_entity_poly.pdbx_seq_one_letter_code
_entity_poly.pdbx_strand_id
1 'polypeptide(L)'
;MSTSISGGSVPGGAPSVALVGSNVVLTVPGPINGGTSFTPPAVTINVTANAPGTITSKYAGTSYSSPGMTMTTRVTVPIIGGTNVATSCYPNPSPTLTTTNVT
;
A
#
# COMPACT_ATOMS: atom_id res chain seq x y z
N MET A 1 -5.61 -10.72 -14.17
CA MET A 1 -5.65 -10.33 -12.74
C MET A 1 -6.42 -9.03 -12.63
N SER A 2 -7.31 -8.90 -11.66
CA SER A 2 -8.04 -7.66 -11.40
C SER A 2 -8.03 -7.34 -9.91
N THR A 3 -8.25 -6.06 -9.58
CA THR A 3 -8.24 -5.57 -8.20
C THR A 3 -9.42 -4.65 -7.94
N SER A 4 -10.00 -4.73 -6.76
CA SER A 4 -11.06 -3.84 -6.30
C SER A 4 -10.84 -3.46 -4.84
N ILE A 5 -11.44 -2.34 -4.44
CA ILE A 5 -11.44 -1.87 -3.06
C ILE A 5 -12.86 -1.68 -2.57
N SER A 6 -13.09 -1.97 -1.29
CA SER A 6 -14.40 -1.77 -0.66
C SER A 6 -14.25 -1.42 0.82
N GLY A 7 -15.16 -0.58 1.32
CA GLY A 7 -15.13 -0.11 2.70
C GLY A 7 -13.97 0.83 2.99
N GLY A 8 -13.58 0.90 4.26
CA GLY A 8 -12.57 1.85 4.74
C GLY A 8 -13.13 3.27 4.92
N SER A 9 -12.42 4.05 5.72
CA SER A 9 -12.74 5.43 6.04
C SER A 9 -11.45 6.22 5.98
N VAL A 10 -11.28 7.03 4.93
CA VAL A 10 -10.06 7.79 4.67
C VAL A 10 -10.37 9.29 4.57
N PRO A 11 -9.75 10.16 5.40
CA PRO A 11 -10.10 11.58 5.47
C PRO A 11 -9.79 12.39 4.21
N GLY A 12 -8.80 11.99 3.41
CA GLY A 12 -8.30 12.78 2.28
C GLY A 12 -9.02 12.54 0.95
N GLY A 13 -10.16 11.84 0.95
CA GLY A 13 -10.95 11.53 -0.25
C GLY A 13 -10.94 10.04 -0.60
N ALA A 14 -11.58 9.68 -1.72
CA ALA A 14 -11.73 8.29 -2.11
C ALA A 14 -10.37 7.61 -2.37
N PRO A 15 -10.07 6.46 -1.72
CA PRO A 15 -8.86 5.72 -2.01
C PRO A 15 -8.96 5.07 -3.40
N SER A 16 -7.81 4.68 -3.96
CA SER A 16 -7.76 3.99 -5.26
C SER A 16 -6.82 2.78 -5.21
N VAL A 17 -7.07 1.80 -6.08
CA VAL A 17 -6.20 0.64 -6.24
C VAL A 17 -5.82 0.47 -7.71
N ALA A 18 -4.56 0.13 -7.96
CA ALA A 18 -4.06 -0.14 -9.30
C ALA A 18 -3.09 -1.32 -9.29
N LEU A 19 -3.03 -2.06 -10.41
CA LEU A 19 -1.97 -3.01 -10.69
C LEU A 19 -0.83 -2.28 -11.40
N VAL A 20 0.34 -2.22 -10.79
CA VAL A 20 1.54 -1.58 -11.33
C VAL A 20 2.64 -2.64 -11.45
N GLY A 21 2.88 -3.10 -12.67
CA GLY A 21 3.70 -4.29 -12.91
C GLY A 21 3.07 -5.50 -12.22
N SER A 22 3.80 -6.11 -11.27
CA SER A 22 3.32 -7.25 -10.48
C SER A 22 2.80 -6.85 -9.08
N ASN A 23 2.73 -5.55 -8.77
CA ASN A 23 2.33 -5.05 -7.45
C ASN A 23 0.91 -4.49 -7.49
N VAL A 24 0.12 -4.84 -6.47
CA VAL A 24 -1.15 -4.15 -6.19
C VAL A 24 -0.87 -2.96 -5.29
N VAL A 25 -1.12 -1.75 -5.80
CA VAL A 25 -0.82 -0.49 -5.11
C VAL A 25 -2.12 0.15 -4.64
N LEU A 26 -2.27 0.27 -3.33
CA LEU A 26 -3.34 1.04 -2.69
C LEU A 26 -2.86 2.48 -2.46
N THR A 27 -3.56 3.45 -3.02
CA THR A 27 -3.33 4.87 -2.78
C THR A 27 -4.40 5.42 -1.85
N VAL A 28 -3.96 5.97 -0.71
CA VAL A 28 -4.82 6.73 0.20
C VAL A 28 -4.48 8.20 0.05
N PRO A 29 -5.38 9.03 -0.50
CA PRO A 29 -5.10 10.46 -0.66
C PRO A 29 -5.04 11.15 0.70
N GLY A 30 -4.17 12.15 0.80
CA GLY A 30 -4.14 13.10 1.89
C GLY A 30 -4.92 14.38 1.56
N PRO A 31 -4.97 15.35 2.49
CA PRO A 31 -4.26 15.34 3.77
C PRO A 31 -4.91 14.43 4.81
N ILE A 32 -4.09 13.75 5.61
CA ILE A 32 -4.51 13.02 6.81
C ILE A 32 -3.95 13.79 8.00
N ASN A 33 -4.83 14.26 8.89
CA ASN A 33 -4.40 15.04 10.06
C ASN A 33 -3.59 14.16 11.01
N GLY A 34 -2.45 14.68 11.50
CA GLY A 34 -1.66 14.01 12.52
C GLY A 34 -2.50 13.73 13.77
N GLY A 35 -2.29 12.57 14.39
CA GLY A 35 -3.07 12.14 15.57
C GLY A 35 -4.47 11.61 15.25
N THR A 36 -4.86 11.52 13.98
CA THR A 36 -6.11 10.88 13.57
C THR A 36 -5.88 9.43 13.14
N SER A 37 -6.88 8.59 13.39
CA SER A 37 -6.92 7.22 12.89
C SER A 37 -7.78 7.17 11.62
N PHE A 38 -7.39 6.30 10.69
CA PHE A 38 -8.18 5.98 9.51
C PHE A 38 -8.19 4.46 9.31
N THR A 39 -9.19 3.96 8.59
CA THR A 39 -9.29 2.54 8.25
C THR A 39 -9.00 2.38 6.78
N PRO A 40 -7.90 1.71 6.39
CA PRO A 40 -7.66 1.39 4.99
C PRO A 40 -8.82 0.57 4.41
N PRO A 41 -9.19 0.78 3.13
CA PRO A 41 -10.16 -0.09 2.46
C PRO A 41 -9.63 -1.53 2.37
N ALA A 42 -10.55 -2.50 2.34
CA ALA A 42 -10.18 -3.87 2.00
C ALA A 42 -9.80 -3.92 0.52
N VAL A 43 -8.69 -4.59 0.21
CA VAL A 43 -8.23 -4.82 -1.17
C VAL A 43 -8.56 -6.26 -1.56
N THR A 44 -9.38 -6.43 -2.59
CA THR A 44 -9.67 -7.72 -3.20
C THR A 44 -8.81 -7.90 -4.43
N ILE A 45 -8.11 -9.04 -4.51
CA ILE A 45 -7.23 -9.40 -5.61
C ILE A 45 -7.78 -10.67 -6.25
N ASN A 46 -8.22 -10.58 -7.50
CA ASN A 46 -8.70 -11.72 -8.27
C ASN A 46 -7.59 -12.22 -9.20
N VAL A 47 -7.15 -13.45 -8.98
CA VAL A 47 -6.09 -14.12 -9.74
C VAL A 47 -6.66 -15.37 -10.40
N THR A 48 -6.34 -15.57 -11.67
CA THR A 48 -6.65 -16.79 -12.42
C THR A 48 -5.35 -17.52 -12.70
N ALA A 49 -5.26 -18.77 -12.25
CA ALA A 49 -4.14 -19.64 -12.58
C ALA A 49 -4.45 -20.41 -13.86
N ASN A 50 -3.53 -20.36 -14.83
CA ASN A 50 -3.68 -21.06 -16.12
C ASN A 50 -2.89 -22.38 -16.17
N ALA A 51 -2.13 -22.70 -15.12
CA ALA A 51 -1.33 -23.90 -14.98
C ALA A 51 -1.13 -24.23 -13.49
N PRO A 52 -0.79 -25.49 -13.15
CA PRO A 52 -0.41 -25.86 -11.79
C PRO A 52 0.80 -25.06 -11.29
N GLY A 53 0.81 -24.74 -10.00
CA GLY A 53 1.87 -23.95 -9.38
C GLY A 53 1.45 -23.32 -8.06
N THR A 54 2.33 -22.50 -7.49
CA THR A 54 2.08 -21.81 -6.22
C THR A 54 1.98 -20.30 -6.45
N ILE A 55 0.90 -19.71 -5.97
CA ILE A 55 0.70 -18.26 -5.90
C ILE A 55 0.98 -17.84 -4.47
N THR A 56 1.96 -16.94 -4.28
CA THR A 56 2.28 -16.37 -2.97
C THR A 56 2.09 -14.86 -3.01
N SER A 57 1.38 -14.31 -2.04
CA SER A 57 1.30 -12.86 -1.85
C SER A 57 2.17 -12.42 -0.68
N LYS A 58 2.85 -11.28 -0.85
CA LYS A 58 3.74 -10.66 0.12
C LYS A 58 3.55 -9.14 0.06
N TYR A 59 4.04 -8.43 1.07
CA TYR A 59 4.23 -7.00 0.94
C TYR A 59 5.26 -6.70 -0.15
N ALA A 60 5.04 -5.61 -0.88
CA ALA A 60 5.99 -5.13 -1.88
C ALA A 60 7.26 -4.56 -1.22
N GLY A 61 8.28 -4.34 -2.04
CA GLY A 61 9.51 -3.64 -1.66
C GLY A 61 10.62 -4.54 -1.11
N THR A 62 11.87 -4.15 -1.38
CA THR A 62 13.09 -4.89 -1.02
C THR A 62 14.23 -4.01 -0.51
N SER A 63 14.11 -2.69 -0.65
CA SER A 63 15.10 -1.72 -0.20
C SER A 63 14.47 -0.33 -0.02
N TYR A 64 15.21 0.66 0.48
CA TYR A 64 14.74 2.05 0.51
C TYR A 64 14.61 2.68 -0.89
N SER A 65 15.36 2.17 -1.88
CA SER A 65 15.23 2.58 -3.30
C SER A 65 14.12 1.83 -4.05
N SER A 66 13.61 0.73 -3.48
CA SER A 66 12.46 -0.05 -3.95
C SER A 66 11.51 -0.29 -2.77
N PRO A 67 10.81 0.77 -2.29
CA PRO A 67 10.01 0.68 -1.08
C PRO A 67 8.71 -0.08 -1.29
N GLY A 68 8.19 -0.66 -0.21
CA GLY A 68 6.88 -1.31 -0.16
C GLY A 68 5.75 -0.36 0.20
N MET A 69 6.08 0.71 0.91
CA MET A 69 5.16 1.77 1.31
C MET A 69 5.90 3.10 1.31
N THR A 70 5.22 4.12 0.81
CA THR A 70 5.69 5.52 0.81
C THR A 70 4.63 6.41 1.44
N MET A 71 5.05 7.37 2.25
CA MET A 71 4.18 8.36 2.87
C MET A 71 4.86 9.73 2.82
N THR A 72 4.09 10.79 2.57
CA THR A 72 4.60 12.17 2.69
C THR A 72 3.89 12.85 3.85
N THR A 73 4.68 13.35 4.81
CA THR A 73 4.16 14.04 6.00
C THR A 73 4.48 15.52 5.92
N ARG A 74 3.47 16.37 6.07
CA ARG A 74 3.68 17.82 6.20
C ARG A 74 3.93 18.16 7.68
N VAL A 75 5.14 18.60 7.99
CA VAL A 75 5.54 19.04 9.34
C VAL A 75 5.70 20.56 9.35
N THR A 76 5.31 21.22 10.43
CA THR A 76 5.47 22.68 10.58
C THR A 76 6.60 22.96 11.55
N VAL A 77 7.65 23.62 11.07
CA VAL A 77 8.78 24.05 11.90
C VAL A 77 8.56 25.52 12.26
N PRO A 78 8.65 25.93 13.54
CA PRO A 78 8.27 27.28 13.99
C PRO A 78 8.91 28.45 13.24
N ILE A 79 10.09 28.23 12.65
CA ILE A 79 10.91 29.27 12.00
C ILE A 79 10.91 29.15 10.47
N ILE A 80 10.64 27.96 9.93
CA ILE A 80 10.83 27.61 8.50
C ILE A 80 9.47 27.39 7.81
N GLY A 81 8.37 27.36 8.57
CA GLY A 81 7.03 27.08 8.05
C GLY A 81 6.80 25.58 7.78
N GLY A 82 5.81 25.28 6.94
CA GLY A 82 5.44 23.91 6.60
C GLY A 82 6.39 23.30 5.58
N THR A 83 6.98 22.14 5.89
CA THR A 83 7.82 21.34 4.98
C THR A 83 7.28 19.92 4.80
N ASN A 84 7.54 19.31 3.65
CA ASN A 84 7.13 17.94 3.34
C ASN A 84 8.31 16.99 3.56
N VAL A 85 8.08 15.93 4.33
CA VAL A 85 9.06 14.87 4.61
C VAL A 85 8.56 13.58 3.98
N ALA A 86 9.30 13.09 2.98
CA ALA A 86 9.04 11.79 2.38
C ALA A 86 9.58 10.68 3.28
N THR A 87 8.77 9.66 3.52
CA THR A 87 9.11 8.45 4.26
C THR A 87 8.94 7.25 3.34
N SER A 88 9.93 6.38 3.34
CA SER A 88 9.94 5.13 2.56
C SER A 88 10.28 3.98 3.48
N CYS A 89 9.52 2.90 3.41
CA CYS A 89 9.77 1.70 4.18
C CYS A 89 9.53 0.44 3.35
N TYR A 90 10.24 -0.62 3.70
CA TYR A 90 10.09 -1.95 3.13
C TYR A 90 10.21 -2.98 4.25
N PRO A 91 9.50 -4.12 4.15
CA PRO A 91 9.58 -5.16 5.14
C PRO A 91 10.83 -6.03 4.93
N ASN A 92 11.54 -6.33 6.01
CA ASN A 92 12.71 -7.22 5.96
C ASN A 92 12.81 -8.07 7.25
N PRO A 93 12.62 -9.41 7.17
CA PRO A 93 12.17 -10.16 5.99
C PRO A 93 10.70 -9.84 5.64
N SER A 94 10.31 -9.94 4.37
CA SER A 94 8.91 -9.78 3.98
C SER A 94 8.09 -11.00 4.38
N PRO A 95 7.04 -10.86 5.22
CA PRO A 95 6.17 -11.97 5.57
C PRO A 95 5.36 -12.43 4.35
N THR A 96 5.02 -13.71 4.34
CA THR A 96 4.03 -14.27 3.42
C THR A 96 2.63 -13.96 3.97
N LEU A 97 1.80 -13.33 3.15
CA LEU A 97 0.42 -12.99 3.50
C LEU A 97 -0.53 -14.14 3.15
N THR A 98 -0.41 -14.68 1.94
CA THR A 98 -1.19 -15.84 1.50
C THR A 98 -0.34 -16.77 0.64
N THR A 99 -0.69 -18.05 0.67
CA THR A 99 -0.18 -19.08 -0.23
C THR A 99 -1.36 -19.87 -0.77
N THR A 100 -1.44 -19.99 -2.10
CA THR A 100 -2.45 -20.79 -2.78
C THR A 100 -1.75 -21.75 -3.72
N ASN A 101 -2.00 -23.04 -3.55
CA ASN A 101 -1.47 -24.07 -4.43
C ASN A 101 -2.53 -24.46 -5.45
N VAL A 102 -2.14 -24.49 -6.72
CA VAL A 102 -2.99 -24.87 -7.85
C VAL A 102 -2.46 -26.19 -8.37
N THR A 103 -3.30 -27.22 -8.35
CA THR A 103 -2.98 -28.59 -8.75
C THR A 103 -3.76 -28.98 -9.98
#